data_AF-A0A3E3IQL5-F1
#
_entry.id   AF-A0A3E3IQL5-F1
#
_cell.length_a   1.000
_cell.length_b   1.000
_cell.length_c   1.000
_cell.angle_alpha   90.00
_cell.angle_beta   90.00
_cell.angle_gamma   90.00
#
_symmetry.space_group_name_H-M   'P 1'
#
loop_
_entity.id
_entity.type
_entity.pdbx_description
1 polymer ?
#
loop_
_entity_poly.entity_id
_entity_poly.type
_entity_poly.pdbx_seq_one_letter_code
_entity_poly.pdbx_strand_id
1 'polypeptide(L)'
;MAQGRKTTFEERVDIIQYCIAHDRNYVTTAEKYQVSYQQARSYPIKYEAGGVESLRGNRGKRKRPDEMMELEKLRAEVKILKAEKERAEMEVSFLKNSRR
;
A
#
# COMPACT_ATOMS: atom_id res chain seq x y z
N MET A 1 -3.97 20.29 -13.37
CA MET A 1 -3.77 19.06 -12.56
C MET A 1 -2.36 18.56 -12.81
N ALA A 2 -1.48 18.57 -11.81
CA ALA A 2 -0.11 18.11 -11.97
C ALA A 2 -0.12 16.65 -12.44
N GLN A 3 0.60 16.34 -13.53
CA GLN A 3 0.83 14.97 -13.94
C GLN A 3 1.59 14.26 -12.81
N GLY A 4 0.87 13.48 -12.00
CA GLY A 4 1.49 12.66 -10.98
C GLY A 4 2.51 11.70 -11.59
N ARG A 5 3.63 11.49 -10.90
CA ARG A 5 4.71 10.57 -11.30
C ARG A 5 4.12 9.23 -11.76
N LYS A 6 4.64 8.68 -12.85
CA LYS A 6 4.30 7.32 -13.27
C LYS A 6 4.93 6.34 -12.28
N THR A 7 4.10 5.66 -11.50
CA THR A 7 4.52 4.60 -10.57
C THR A 7 4.14 3.23 -11.10
N THR A 8 5.03 2.26 -10.90
CA THR A 8 4.77 0.84 -11.15
C THR A 8 3.81 0.27 -10.11
N PHE A 9 3.31 -0.94 -10.35
CA PHE A 9 2.47 -1.64 -9.40
C PHE A 9 3.21 -1.97 -8.10
N GLU A 10 4.45 -2.44 -8.20
CA GLU A 10 5.31 -2.73 -7.05
C GLU A 10 5.60 -1.47 -6.22
N GLU A 11 5.90 -0.34 -6.87
CA GLU A 11 6.06 0.95 -6.19
C GLU A 11 4.80 1.35 -5.42
N ARG A 12 3.59 1.09 -5.97
CA ARG A 12 2.33 1.40 -5.26
C ARG A 12 2.13 0.53 -4.03
N VAL A 13 2.47 -0.76 -4.10
CA VAL A 13 2.42 -1.68 -2.95
C VAL A 13 3.38 -1.21 -1.86
N ASP A 14 4.60 -0.82 -2.24
CA ASP A 14 5.61 -0.32 -1.31
C ASP A 14 5.18 1.00 -0.65
N ILE A 15 4.60 1.93 -1.42
CA ILE A 15 4.02 3.18 -0.92
C ILE A 15 2.93 2.91 0.12
N ILE A 16 2.03 1.96 -0.13
CA ILE A 16 0.94 1.62 0.80
C ILE A 16 1.49 1.00 2.07
N GLN A 17 2.41 0.05 1.94
CA GLN A 17 3.05 -0.60 3.09
C GLN A 17 3.74 0.45 3.98
N TYR A 18 4.51 1.36 3.38
CA TYR A 18 5.16 2.44 4.10
C TYR A 18 4.16 3.39 4.76
N CYS A 19 3.08 3.73 4.05
CA CYS A 19 2.03 4.60 4.56
C CYS A 19 1.33 4.00 5.78
N ILE A 20 0.99 2.71 5.76
CA ILE A 20 0.37 2.00 6.89
C ILE A 20 1.34 1.94 8.08
N ALA A 21 2.62 1.66 7.83
CA ALA A 21 3.65 1.59 8.86
C ALA A 21 3.93 2.96 9.54
N HIS A 22 3.61 4.07 8.89
CA HIS A 22 3.83 5.43 9.39
C HIS A 22 2.50 6.15 9.70
N ASP A 23 1.53 5.44 10.26
CA ASP A 23 0.25 6.01 10.73
C ASP A 23 -0.53 6.77 9.66
N ARG A 24 -0.49 6.26 8.42
CA ARG A 24 -1.13 6.88 7.25
C ARG A 24 -0.65 8.31 6.99
N ASN A 25 0.59 8.63 7.35
CA ASN A 25 1.17 9.94 7.07
C ASN A 25 1.45 10.12 5.58
N TYR A 26 0.48 10.71 4.87
CA TYR A 26 0.55 10.93 3.43
C TYR A 26 1.60 11.98 3.02
N VAL A 27 1.98 12.89 3.92
CA VAL A 27 2.98 13.93 3.65
C VAL A 27 4.35 13.29 3.53
N THR A 28 4.79 12.58 4.58
CA THR A 28 6.09 11.89 4.59
C THR A 28 6.17 10.80 3.52
N THR A 29 5.06 10.11 3.27
CA THR A 29 4.98 9.11 2.19
C THR A 29 5.14 9.74 0.81
N ALA A 30 4.47 10.89 0.56
CA ALA A 30 4.60 11.61 -0.71
C ALA A 30 6.04 12.08 -0.94
N GLU A 31 6.68 12.63 0.08
CA GLU A 31 8.08 13.07 0.03
C GLU A 31 9.03 11.90 -0.20
N LYS A 32 8.89 10.79 0.54
CA LYS A 32 9.79 9.63 0.43
C LYS A 32 9.77 9.01 -0.97
N TYR A 33 8.60 8.86 -1.57
CA TYR A 33 8.45 8.22 -2.88
C TYR A 33 8.40 9.22 -4.04
N GLN A 34 8.53 10.52 -3.75
CA GLN A 34 8.47 11.60 -4.75
C GLN A 34 7.19 11.49 -5.61
N VAL A 35 6.08 11.18 -4.94
CA VAL A 35 4.75 11.12 -5.54
C VAL A 35 3.93 12.29 -5.03
N SER A 36 2.89 12.68 -5.79
CA SER A 36 2.00 13.73 -5.28
C SER A 36 1.27 13.27 -4.01
N TYR A 37 0.94 14.20 -3.13
CA TYR A 37 0.10 13.93 -1.96
C TYR A 37 -1.20 13.20 -2.33
N GLN A 38 -1.83 13.61 -3.42
CA GLN A 38 -3.03 12.98 -3.96
C GLN A 38 -2.80 11.50 -4.33
N GLN A 39 -1.62 11.14 -4.86
CA GLN A 39 -1.25 9.75 -5.13
C GLN A 39 -1.00 8.96 -3.84
N ALA A 40 -0.22 9.52 -2.91
CA ALA A 40 0.05 8.91 -1.60
C ALA A 40 -1.25 8.60 -0.83
N ARG A 41 -2.26 9.47 -0.94
CA ARG A 41 -3.60 9.23 -0.36
C ARG A 41 -4.45 8.26 -1.20
N SER A 42 -4.41 8.34 -2.53
CA SER A 42 -5.29 7.54 -3.39
C SER A 42 -4.95 6.05 -3.39
N TYR A 43 -3.67 5.67 -3.23
CA TYR A 43 -3.27 4.26 -3.22
C TYR A 43 -3.84 3.43 -2.05
N PRO A 44 -3.69 3.83 -0.78
CA PRO A 44 -4.26 3.08 0.33
C PRO A 44 -5.79 3.03 0.26
N ILE A 45 -6.47 4.12 -0.12
CA ILE A 45 -7.94 4.13 -0.28
C ILE A 45 -8.39 3.12 -1.35
N LYS A 46 -7.67 3.02 -2.47
CA LYS A 46 -7.98 2.04 -3.52
C LYS A 46 -7.73 0.61 -3.06
N TYR A 47 -6.68 0.40 -2.27
CA TYR A 47 -6.41 -0.89 -1.68
C TYR A 47 -7.50 -1.32 -0.69
N GLU A 48 -7.98 -0.41 0.16
CA GLU A 48 -9.10 -0.69 1.07
C GLU A 48 -10.41 -1.00 0.30
N ALA A 49 -10.63 -0.36 -0.86
CA ALA A 49 -11.84 -0.54 -1.63
C ALA A 49 -11.90 -1.84 -2.47
N GLY A 50 -10.76 -2.40 -2.87
CA GLY A 50 -10.75 -3.58 -3.75
C GLY A 50 -9.39 -4.26 -3.85
N GLY A 51 -8.65 -4.26 -2.75
CA GLY A 51 -7.39 -4.96 -2.59
C GLY A 51 -6.30 -4.52 -3.55
N VAL A 52 -5.31 -5.40 -3.69
CA VAL A 52 -4.15 -5.21 -4.57
C VAL A 52 -4.58 -5.03 -6.04
N GLU A 53 -5.66 -5.68 -6.46
CA GLU A 53 -6.18 -5.60 -7.83
C GLU A 53 -6.55 -4.18 -8.24
N SER A 54 -7.08 -3.39 -7.29
CA SER A 54 -7.47 -1.99 -7.52
C SER A 54 -6.29 -1.05 -7.75
N LEU A 55 -5.05 -1.50 -7.48
CA LEU A 55 -3.82 -0.73 -7.71
C LEU A 55 -3.28 -0.90 -9.13
N ARG A 56 -3.70 -1.95 -9.86
CA ARG A 56 -3.43 -2.15 -11.28
C ARG A 56 -4.33 -1.23 -12.11
N GLY A 57 -4.00 0.06 -12.13
CA GLY A 57 -4.85 1.08 -12.76
C GLY A 57 -5.29 0.73 -14.19
N ASN A 58 -6.52 1.14 -14.55
CA ASN A 58 -7.16 0.99 -15.87
C ASN A 58 -6.50 1.77 -17.03
N ARG A 59 -5.19 2.08 -16.96
CA ARG A 59 -4.50 2.79 -18.04
C ARG A 59 -4.04 1.79 -19.11
N GLY A 60 -4.99 1.41 -19.97
CA GLY A 60 -4.74 0.92 -21.32
C GLY A 60 -3.97 -0.41 -21.43
N LYS A 61 -4.68 -1.46 -21.86
CA LYS A 61 -4.22 -2.83 -22.13
C LYS A 61 -4.18 -3.75 -20.90
N ARG A 62 -5.31 -4.42 -20.67
CA ARG A 62 -5.38 -5.69 -19.94
C ARG A 62 -4.33 -6.64 -20.53
N LYS A 63 -3.28 -6.98 -19.76
CA LYS A 63 -2.55 -8.24 -20.00
C LYS A 63 -3.40 -9.37 -19.45
N ARG A 64 -3.47 -10.48 -20.20
CA ARG A 64 -4.24 -11.69 -19.84
C ARG A 64 -3.89 -12.16 -18.42
N PRO A 65 -4.85 -12.74 -17.68
CA PRO A 65 -4.59 -13.36 -16.40
C PRO A 65 -3.72 -14.59 -16.65
N ASP A 66 -2.42 -14.45 -16.38
CA ASP A 66 -1.45 -15.53 -16.38
C ASP A 66 -1.25 -15.94 -14.91
N GLU A 67 -1.17 -17.22 -14.59
CA GLU A 67 -1.09 -17.74 -13.20
C GLU A 67 0.07 -17.11 -12.38
N MET A 68 1.13 -16.64 -13.05
CA MET A 68 2.20 -15.86 -12.42
C MET A 68 1.68 -14.60 -11.68
N MET A 69 0.58 -14.01 -12.18
CA MET A 69 -0.10 -12.85 -11.63
C MET A 69 -0.78 -13.10 -10.29
N GLU A 70 -1.27 -14.32 -10.06
CA GLU A 70 -1.95 -14.66 -8.83
C GLU A 70 -0.94 -14.81 -7.69
N LEU A 71 0.20 -15.46 -7.95
CA LEU A 71 1.31 -15.50 -7.00
C LEU A 71 1.88 -14.11 -6.68
N GLU A 72 2.01 -13.23 -7.69
CA GLU A 72 2.41 -11.84 -7.45
C GLU A 72 1.40 -11.08 -6.58
N LYS A 73 0.09 -11.27 -6.81
CA LYS A 73 -0.98 -10.69 -5.97
C LYS A 73 -0.89 -11.21 -4.53
N LEU A 74 -0.81 -12.53 -4.34
CA LEU A 74 -0.70 -13.16 -3.02
C LEU A 74 0.55 -12.65 -2.28
N ARG A 75 1.68 -12.50 -2.97
CA ARG A 75 2.91 -11.95 -2.37
C ARG A 75 2.73 -10.49 -1.92
N ALA A 76 2.10 -9.66 -2.75
CA ALA A 76 1.81 -8.27 -2.39
C ALA A 76 0.84 -8.18 -1.20
N GLU A 77 -0.18 -9.02 -1.17
CA GLU A 77 -1.18 -9.06 -0.10
C GLU A 77 -0.57 -9.55 1.22
N VAL A 78 0.23 -10.62 1.18
CA VAL A 78 0.99 -11.10 2.35
C VAL A 78 1.95 -10.02 2.87
N LYS A 79 2.57 -9.22 1.99
CA LYS A 79 3.45 -8.12 2.39
C LYS A 79 2.69 -7.03 3.16
N ILE A 80 1.50 -6.67 2.69
CA ILE A 80 0.65 -5.66 3.36
C ILE A 80 0.11 -6.20 4.68
N LEU A 81 -0.46 -7.42 4.67
CA LEU A 81 -1.02 -8.06 5.88
C LEU A 81 0.03 -8.25 6.98
N LYS A 82 1.28 -8.54 6.62
CA LYS A 82 2.38 -8.62 7.59
C LYS A 82 2.64 -7.27 8.26
N ALA A 83 2.62 -6.17 7.50
CA ALA A 83 2.81 -4.83 8.07
C ALA A 83 1.65 -4.43 9.00
N GLU A 84 0.40 -4.76 8.63
CA GLU A 84 -0.76 -4.55 9.50
C GLU A 84 -0.67 -5.36 10.78
N LYS A 85 -0.30 -6.64 10.68
CA LYS A 85 -0.11 -7.51 11.83
C LYS A 85 0.97 -6.99 12.77
N GLU A 86 2.11 -6.57 12.23
CA GLU A 86 3.21 -6.04 13.03
C GLU A 86 2.81 -4.76 13.78
N ARG A 87 2.09 -3.84 13.12
CA ARG A 87 1.54 -2.64 13.76
C ARG A 87 0.56 -3.01 14.89
N ALA A 88 -0.35 -3.95 14.64
CA ALA A 88 -1.31 -4.40 15.65
C ALA A 88 -0.63 -5.08 16.84
N GLU A 89 0.40 -5.89 16.61
CA GLU A 89 1.20 -6.52 17.67
C GLU A 89 1.96 -5.49 18.51
N MET A 90 2.51 -4.45 17.88
CA MET A 90 3.12 -3.32 18.61
C MET A 90 2.08 -2.61 19.48
N GLU A 91 0.90 -2.29 18.95
CA GLU A 91 -0.19 -1.64 19.70
C GLU A 91 -0.64 -2.49 20.90
N VAL A 92 -0.81 -3.80 20.70
CA VAL A 92 -1.15 -4.74 21.77
C VAL A 92 -0.04 -4.84 22.82
N SER A 93 1.23 -4.87 22.42
CA SER A 93 2.36 -4.94 23.35
C SER A 93 2.47 -3.67 24.20
N PHE A 94 2.26 -2.50 23.60
CA PHE A 94 2.23 -1.21 24.28
C PHE A 94 1.10 -1.17 25.32
N LEU A 95 -0.11 -1.61 24.96
CA LEU A 95 -1.26 -1.66 25.89
C LEU A 95 -1.06 -2.67 27.03
N LYS A 96 -0.41 -3.81 26.78
CA LYS A 96 -0.08 -4.80 27.83
C LYS A 96 0.94 -4.25 28.82
N ASN A 97 1.95 -3.52 28.36
CA ASN A 97 2.93 -2.88 29.25
C ASN A 97 2.34 -1.69 30.02
N SER A 98 1.38 -0.95 29.44
CA SER A 98 0.74 0.19 30.12
C SER A 98 -0.33 -0.20 31.15
N ARG A 99 -0.76 -1.48 31.18
CA ARG A 99 -1.73 -2.01 32.16
C ARG A 99 -1.08 -2.73 33.35
N ARG A 100 0.24 -2.76 33.41
CA ARG A 100 1.04 -3.34 34.50
C ARG A 100 1.52 -2.23 35.44
#